data_AF-A0A3L9IH47-F1
#
_entry.id   AF-A0A3L9IH47-F1
#
_cell.length_a   1.000
_cell.length_b   1.000
_cell.length_c   1.000
_cell.angle_alpha   90.00
_cell.angle_beta   90.00
_cell.angle_gamma   90.00
#
_symmetry.space_group_name_H-M   'P 1'
#
loop_
_entity.id
_entity.type
_entity.pdbx_description
1 polymer ?
#
loop_
_entity_poly.entity_id
_entity_poly.type
_entity_poly.pdbx_seq_one_letter_code
_entity_poly.pdbx_strand_id
1 'polypeptide(L)' 'DKATWYFKRSSAISRTGYSEYWAGMMFLNGEEGFIEKNKQKALHWLNLSCMEGFDTGCEEFEKLTNG' A
#
# COMPACT_ATOMS: atom_id res chain seq x y z
N ASP A 1 2.82 -14.30 -3.27
CA ASP A 1 2.39 -14.10 -1.86
C ASP A 1 0.89 -14.16 -1.68
N LYS A 2 0.39 -14.84 -0.63
CA LYS A 2 -1.05 -14.87 -0.31
C LYS A 2 -1.62 -13.47 -0.08
N ALA A 3 -0.85 -12.59 0.55
CA ALA A 3 -1.26 -11.20 0.84
C ALA A 3 -1.61 -10.42 -0.43
N THR A 4 -0.75 -10.45 -1.45
CA THR A 4 -1.00 -9.79 -2.74
C THR A 4 -2.25 -10.34 -3.42
N TRP A 5 -2.51 -11.64 -3.33
CA TRP A 5 -3.73 -12.22 -3.91
C TRP A 5 -5.00 -11.74 -3.20
N TYR A 6 -4.99 -11.67 -1.86
CA TYR A 6 -6.12 -11.14 -1.09
C TYR A 6 -6.37 -9.65 -1.40
N PHE A 7 -5.30 -8.84 -1.45
CA PHE A 7 -5.43 -7.42 -1.76
C PHE A 7 -5.90 -7.17 -3.18
N LYS A 8 -5.35 -7.87 -4.18
CA LYS A 8 -5.84 -7.77 -5.57
C LYS A 8 -7.30 -8.14 -5.69
N ARG A 9 -7.73 -9.22 -5.03
CA ARG A 9 -9.14 -9.65 -5.04
C ARG A 9 -10.05 -8.64 -4.35
N SER A 10 -9.60 -8.02 -3.26
CA SER A 10 -10.34 -6.97 -2.55
C SER A 10 -10.43 -5.68 -3.36
N SER A 11 -9.31 -5.25 -3.95
CA SER A 11 -9.20 -4.11 -4.85
C SER A 11 -10.04 -4.29 -6.12
N ALA A 12 -10.11 -5.50 -6.67
CA ALA A 12 -10.95 -5.81 -7.84
C ALA A 12 -12.46 -5.63 -7.58
N ILE A 13 -12.91 -5.73 -6.32
CA ILE A 13 -14.33 -5.56 -5.94
C ILE A 13 -14.66 -4.09 -5.63
N SER A 14 -13.66 -3.32 -5.20
CA SER A 14 -13.83 -1.92 -4.77
C SER A 14 -13.25 -0.94 -5.80
N ARG A 15 -11.92 -0.78 -5.79
CA ARG A 15 -11.14 0.02 -6.75
C ARG A 15 -9.76 -0.61 -6.88
N THR A 16 -9.28 -0.82 -8.10
CA THR A 16 -7.95 -1.37 -8.36
C THR A 16 -6.88 -0.57 -7.61
N GLY A 17 -5.97 -1.28 -6.92
CA GLY A 17 -4.89 -0.71 -6.11
C GLY A 17 -5.29 -0.12 -4.74
N TYR A 18 -6.58 -0.02 -4.37
CA TYR A 18 -7.00 0.61 -3.11
C TYR A 18 -6.58 -0.16 -1.85
N SER A 19 -6.65 -1.49 -1.91
CA SER A 19 -6.28 -2.34 -0.76
C SER A 19 -4.76 -2.35 -0.56
N GLU A 20 -3.99 -2.36 -1.65
CA GLU A 20 -2.53 -2.24 -1.61
C GLU A 20 -2.09 -0.88 -1.03
N TYR A 21 -2.79 0.20 -1.40
CA TYR A 21 -2.54 1.53 -0.83
C TYR A 21 -2.73 1.54 0.69
N TRP A 22 -3.86 1.02 1.16
CA TRP A 22 -4.15 0.96 2.58
C TRP A 22 -3.15 0.11 3.36
N ALA A 23 -2.71 -1.01 2.78
CA ALA A 23 -1.63 -1.80 3.38
C ALA A 23 -0.36 -0.97 3.55
N GLY A 24 0.03 -0.21 2.53
CA GLY A 24 1.16 0.72 2.59
C GLY A 24 1.03 1.75 3.72
N MET A 25 -0.15 2.38 3.84
CA MET A 25 -0.44 3.35 4.89
C MET A 25 -0.44 2.74 6.29
N MET A 26 -0.90 1.49 6.45
CA MET A 26 -0.83 0.78 7.74
C MET A 26 0.61 0.53 8.17
N PHE A 27 1.49 0.14 7.25
CA PHE A 27 2.92 0.02 7.57
C PHE A 27 3.59 1.38 7.80
N LEU A 28 3.08 2.45 7.21
CA LEU A 28 3.59 3.80 7.42
C LEU A 28 3.24 4.35 8.80
N ASN A 29 1.94 4.30 9.13
CA ASN A 29 1.38 4.81 10.37
C ASN A 29 1.67 3.87 11.55
N GLY A 30 1.86 2.58 11.27
CA GLY A 30 1.89 1.54 12.29
C GLY A 30 0.55 1.40 13.00
N GLU A 31 0.36 0.25 13.63
CA GLU A 31 -0.76 -0.01 14.51
C GLU A 31 -0.21 -0.61 15.80
N GLU A 32 -0.47 0.08 16.92
CA GLU A 32 0.08 -0.30 18.21
C GLU A 32 -0.39 -1.72 18.60
N GLY A 33 0.55 -2.62 18.86
CA GLY A 33 0.26 -4.01 19.20
C GLY A 33 -0.04 -4.94 18.01
N PHE A 34 -0.03 -4.45 16.76
CA PHE A 34 -0.28 -5.29 15.58
C PHE A 34 0.74 -5.08 14.46
N ILE A 35 1.01 -3.84 14.06
CA ILE A 35 1.88 -3.51 12.92
C ILE A 35 2.94 -2.49 13.35
N GLU A 36 4.21 -2.90 13.32
CA GLU A 36 5.32 -1.97 13.49
C GLU A 36 5.47 -1.05 12.28
N LYS A 37 5.77 0.23 12.55
CA LYS A 37 6.10 1.21 11.52
C LYS A 37 7.29 0.72 10.69
N ASN A 38 7.08 0.48 9.41
CA ASN A 38 8.11 0.04 8.50
C ASN A 38 8.00 0.77 7.16
N LYS A 39 8.84 1.78 6.97
CA LYS A 39 8.90 2.58 5.74
C LYS A 39 9.20 1.74 4.50
N GLN A 40 10.09 0.75 4.58
CA GLN A 40 10.41 -0.11 3.42
C GLN A 40 9.21 -0.93 2.97
N LYS A 41 8.47 -1.51 3.92
CA LYS A 41 7.22 -2.23 3.59
C LYS A 41 6.16 -1.28 3.06
N ALA A 42 5.99 -0.11 3.67
CA ALA A 42 5.05 0.91 3.20
C ALA A 42 5.32 1.28 1.73
N LEU A 43 6.57 1.60 1.40
CA LEU A 43 6.99 1.92 0.03
C LEU A 43 6.73 0.75 -0.94
N HIS A 44 7.00 -0.49 -0.54
CA HIS A 44 6.73 -1.66 -1.38
C HIS A 44 5.24 -1.77 -1.75
N TRP A 45 4.35 -1.62 -0.77
CA TRP A 45 2.91 -1.73 -0.99
C TRP A 45 2.34 -0.54 -1.77
N LEU A 46 2.82 0.68 -1.52
CA LEU A 46 2.44 1.86 -2.29
C LEU A 46 2.91 1.77 -3.75
N ASN A 47 4.11 1.24 -4.00
CA ASN A 47 4.59 0.98 -5.36
C ASN A 47 3.68 -0.05 -6.08
N LEU A 48 3.28 -1.11 -5.38
CA LEU A 48 2.34 -2.09 -5.92
C LEU A 48 0.99 -1.46 -6.26
N SER A 49 0.47 -0.62 -5.37
CA SER A 49 -0.77 0.15 -5.60
C SER A 49 -0.66 1.04 -6.85
N CYS A 50 0.48 1.72 -7.01
CA CYS A 50 0.78 2.54 -8.17
C CYS A 50 0.81 1.71 -9.47
N MET A 51 1.46 0.55 -9.46
CA MET A 51 1.51 -0.36 -10.60
C MET A 51 0.15 -0.91 -11.01
N GLU A 52 -0.79 -1.02 -10.06
CA GLU A 52 -2.19 -1.42 -10.33
C GLU A 52 -3.05 -0.27 -10.88
N GLY A 53 -2.49 0.94 -11.06
CA GLY A 53 -3.16 2.10 -11.63
C GLY A 53 -3.90 2.97 -10.60
N PHE A 54 -3.48 2.93 -9.33
CA PHE A 54 -4.04 3.79 -8.28
C PHE A 54 -3.16 5.04 -8.09
N ASP A 55 -3.58 6.15 -8.71
CA ASP A 55 -2.82 7.41 -8.74
C ASP A 55 -2.43 7.91 -7.34
N THR A 56 -3.33 7.80 -6.35
CA THR A 56 -3.04 8.21 -4.96
C THR A 56 -1.91 7.37 -4.33
N GLY A 57 -1.77 6.11 -4.71
CA GLY A 57 -0.66 5.26 -4.29
C GLY A 57 0.67 5.72 -4.87
N CYS A 58 0.68 6.16 -6.14
CA CYS A 58 1.84 6.76 -6.77
C CYS A 58 2.26 8.07 -6.09
N GLU A 59 1.30 8.96 -5.82
CA GLU A 59 1.56 10.25 -5.18
C GLU A 59 2.18 10.08 -3.79
N GLU A 60 1.63 9.19 -2.96
CA GLU A 60 2.20 8.94 -1.63
C GLU A 60 3.56 8.24 -1.71
N PHE A 61 3.76 7.33 -2.66
CA PHE A 61 5.07 6.73 -2.90
C PHE A 61 6.12 7.79 -3.26
N GLU A 62 5.79 8.72 -4.16
CA GLU A 62 6.68 9.82 -4.55
C GLU A 62 6.95 10.76 -3.37
N LYS A 63 5.94 11.14 -2.60
CA LYS A 63 6.12 11.96 -1.39
C LYS A 63 7.07 11.31 -0.39
N LEU A 64 7.02 9.99 -0.26
CA LEU A 64 7.84 9.23 0.69
C LEU A 64 9.26 8.94 0.19
N THR A 65 9.48 8.98 -1.12
CA THR A 65 10.79 8.73 -1.74
C THR A 65 11.55 10.01 -2.07
N ASN A 66 10.84 11.10 -2.39
CA ASN A 66 11.40 12.42 -2.71
C ASN A 66 11.35 13.41 -1.52
N GLY A 67 10.94 12.96 -0.33
CA GLY A 67 10.85 13.75 0.90
C GLY A 67 12.05 13.64 1.82
#